data_AF-A0A9E1STF3-F1
#
_entry.id   AF-A0A9E1STF3-F1
#
_cell.length_a   1.000
_cell.length_b   1.000
_cell.length_c   1.000
_cell.angle_alpha   90.00
_cell.angle_beta   90.00
_cell.angle_gamma   90.00
#
_symmetry.space_group_name_H-M   'P 1'
#
loop_
_entity.id
_entity.type
_entity.pdbx_description
1 polymer ?
#
loop_
_entity_poly.entity_id
_entity_poly.type
_entity_poly.pdbx_seq_one_letter_code
_entity_poly.pdbx_strand_id
1 'polypeptide(L)'
;MNCFTDPISFVYRFWGTKNTELFKQELTGKNVLDIEPLEVGEKLFEQYCVALKEKSPALFVNNVKSATGLTTVETILRLPLSSDGLTLNQFLCVFDFGEHFDAFEKYLEEEKD
;
A
#
# COMPACT_ATOMS: atom_id res chain seq x y z
N MET A 1 3.00 19.38 -7.10
CA MET A 1 1.85 18.46 -7.21
C MET A 1 1.47 18.12 -5.79
N ASN A 2 0.22 18.42 -5.39
CA ASN A 2 -0.30 18.06 -4.08
C ASN A 2 -1.40 17.04 -4.33
N CYS A 3 -1.17 15.81 -3.89
CA CYS A 3 -2.10 14.70 -4.10
C CYS A 3 -3.51 14.94 -3.56
N PHE A 4 -3.66 15.82 -2.57
CA PHE A 4 -4.94 16.12 -1.96
C PHE A 4 -5.73 17.18 -2.72
N THR A 5 -5.11 17.88 -3.69
CA THR A 5 -5.76 18.95 -4.46
C THR A 5 -5.89 18.64 -5.94
N ASP A 6 -5.03 17.77 -6.48
CA ASP A 6 -5.16 17.25 -7.84
C ASP A 6 -5.90 15.89 -7.78
N PRO A 7 -6.86 15.59 -8.67
CA PRO A 7 -7.55 14.31 -8.67
C PRO A 7 -6.60 13.19 -9.12
N ILE A 8 -5.79 12.68 -8.19
CA ILE A 8 -4.86 11.58 -8.41
C ILE A 8 -5.51 10.28 -7.96
N SER A 9 -5.41 9.27 -8.80
CA SER A 9 -5.96 7.94 -8.57
C SER A 9 -4.83 6.92 -8.74
N PHE A 10 -4.61 6.08 -7.72
CA PHE A 10 -3.67 4.97 -7.81
C PHE A 10 -4.47 3.69 -8.03
N VAL A 11 -4.40 3.17 -9.25
CA VAL A 11 -5.12 1.96 -9.67
C VAL A 11 -4.13 0.82 -9.86
N TYR A 12 -4.41 -0.34 -9.27
CA TYR A 12 -3.55 -1.51 -9.41
C TYR A 12 -3.68 -2.10 -10.81
N ARG A 13 -2.61 -2.05 -11.60
CA ARG A 13 -2.51 -2.86 -12.82
C ARG A 13 -2.30 -4.34 -12.50
N PHE A 14 -1.57 -4.61 -11.42
CA PHE A 14 -1.31 -5.93 -10.86
C PHE A 14 -1.33 -5.82 -9.34
N TRP A 15 -2.13 -6.65 -8.70
CA TRP A 15 -2.25 -6.67 -7.24
C TRP A 15 -1.28 -7.66 -6.56
N GLY A 16 -1.10 -8.83 -7.18
CA GLY A 16 -0.22 -9.90 -6.67
C GLY A 16 -0.96 -10.89 -5.78
N THR A 17 -0.63 -12.18 -5.92
CA THR A 17 -1.34 -13.27 -5.23
C THR A 17 -1.17 -13.24 -3.71
N LYS A 18 0.01 -12.86 -3.21
CA LYS A 18 0.26 -12.79 -1.76
C LYS A 18 -0.57 -11.68 -1.09
N ASN A 19 -0.79 -10.58 -1.80
CA ASN A 19 -1.67 -9.52 -1.34
C ASN A 19 -3.14 -9.99 -1.32
N THR A 20 -3.58 -10.77 -2.32
CA THR A 20 -4.91 -11.40 -2.30
C THR A 20 -5.08 -12.33 -1.10
N GLU A 21 -4.07 -13.15 -0.78
CA GLU A 21 -4.10 -14.03 0.40
C GLU A 21 -4.22 -13.25 1.72
N LEU A 22 -3.58 -12.09 1.81
CA LEU A 22 -3.54 -11.29 3.04
C LEU A 22 -4.81 -10.44 3.21
N PHE A 23 -5.13 -9.62 2.21
CA PHE A 23 -6.26 -8.69 2.26
C PHE A 23 -7.62 -9.37 2.04
N LYS A 24 -7.60 -10.65 1.63
CA LYS A 24 -8.77 -11.43 1.19
C LYS A 24 -9.57 -10.73 0.09
N GLN A 25 -8.89 -9.91 -0.72
CA GLN A 25 -9.46 -9.08 -1.77
C GLN A 25 -8.63 -9.19 -3.04
N GLU A 26 -9.29 -9.26 -4.19
CA GLU A 26 -8.66 -9.09 -5.50
C GLU A 26 -8.87 -7.62 -5.92
N LEU A 27 -7.77 -6.88 -6.08
CA LEU A 27 -7.82 -5.44 -6.34
C LEU A 27 -7.23 -5.04 -7.69
N THR A 28 -7.03 -5.98 -8.62
CA THR A 28 -6.62 -5.64 -9.99
C THR A 28 -7.70 -4.80 -10.67
N GLY A 29 -7.30 -3.64 -11.19
CA GLY A 29 -8.20 -2.64 -11.76
C GLY A 29 -8.94 -1.78 -10.73
N LYS A 30 -8.69 -1.98 -9.42
CA LYS A 30 -9.28 -1.21 -8.33
C LYS A 30 -8.35 -0.09 -7.85
N ASN A 31 -8.95 0.93 -7.24
CA ASN A 31 -8.22 2.02 -6.61
C ASN A 31 -7.63 1.55 -5.26
N VAL A 32 -6.51 2.14 -4.84
CA VAL A 32 -5.94 1.92 -3.49
C VAL A 32 -6.93 2.21 -2.36
N LEU A 33 -7.85 3.17 -2.57
CA LEU A 33 -8.92 3.52 -1.63
C LEU A 33 -10.10 2.53 -1.65
N ASP A 34 -10.09 1.54 -2.57
CA ASP A 34 -11.06 0.44 -2.55
C ASP A 34 -10.61 -0.71 -1.62
N ILE A 35 -9.46 -0.58 -0.94
CA ILE A 35 -9.00 -1.53 0.07
C ILE A 35 -9.93 -1.45 1.29
N GLU A 36 -10.39 -2.62 1.74
CA GLU A 36 -11.02 -2.75 3.06
C GLU A 36 -10.04 -3.33 4.09
N PRO A 37 -9.87 -2.70 5.27
CA PRO A 37 -10.54 -1.47 5.70
C PRO A 37 -9.96 -0.20 5.04
N LEU A 38 -10.80 0.85 4.92
CA LEU A 38 -10.49 2.07 4.16
C LEU A 38 -9.25 2.77 4.71
N GLU A 39 -9.07 2.75 6.02
CA GLU A 39 -7.95 3.33 6.76
C GLU A 39 -6.60 2.79 6.27
N VAL A 40 -6.57 1.51 5.89
CA VAL A 40 -5.38 0.90 5.27
C VAL A 40 -5.16 1.46 3.87
N GLY A 41 -6.23 1.57 3.07
CA GLY A 41 -6.19 2.21 1.75
C GLY A 41 -5.69 3.65 1.80
N GLU A 42 -6.20 4.46 2.73
CA GLU A 42 -5.79 5.85 2.95
C GLU A 42 -4.31 5.94 3.32
N LYS A 43 -3.84 5.11 4.25
CA LYS A 43 -2.42 5.05 4.61
C LYS A 43 -1.54 4.70 3.41
N LEU A 44 -1.94 3.74 2.58
CA LEU A 44 -1.18 3.40 1.38
C LEU A 44 -1.23 4.53 0.33
N PHE A 45 -2.37 5.21 0.19
CA PHE A 45 -2.52 6.38 -0.69
C PHE A 45 -1.55 7.50 -0.29
N GLU A 46 -1.44 7.81 1.00
CA GLU A 46 -0.49 8.81 1.51
C GLU A 46 0.95 8.47 1.14
N GLN A 47 1.34 7.20 1.25
CA GLN A 47 2.69 6.75 0.89
C GLN A 47 2.97 6.88 -0.62
N TYR A 48 1.99 6.56 -1.47
CA TYR A 48 2.12 6.83 -2.90
C TYR A 48 2.32 8.31 -3.19
N CYS A 49 1.63 9.18 -2.44
CA CYS A 49 1.75 10.61 -2.58
C CYS A 49 3.10 11.16 -2.15
N VAL A 50 3.66 10.62 -1.07
CA VAL A 50 5.04 10.91 -0.68
C VAL A 50 6.00 10.49 -1.79
N ALA A 51 5.92 9.26 -2.29
CA ALA A 51 6.82 8.77 -3.33
C ALA A 51 6.67 9.55 -4.65
N LEU A 52 5.46 9.95 -5.01
CA LEU A 52 5.18 10.78 -6.19
C LEU A 52 5.76 12.19 -6.05
N LYS A 53 5.65 12.78 -4.86
CA LYS A 53 6.17 14.12 -4.57
C LYS A 53 7.70 14.14 -4.63
N GLU A 54 8.35 13.18 -3.99
CA GLU A 54 9.81 13.10 -3.91
C GLU A 54 10.45 12.62 -5.22
N LYS A 55 9.68 11.93 -6.07
CA LYS A 55 10.13 11.39 -7.36
C LYS A 55 11.35 10.46 -7.24
N SER A 56 11.44 9.76 -6.12
CA SER A 56 12.52 8.82 -5.80
C SER A 56 11.97 7.54 -5.19
N PRO A 57 12.74 6.43 -5.22
CA PRO A 57 12.45 5.26 -4.39
C PRO A 57 12.20 5.65 -2.92
N ALA A 58 11.15 5.12 -2.33
CA ALA A 58 10.78 5.37 -0.94
C ALA A 58 10.48 4.05 -0.23
N LEU A 59 11.17 3.80 0.88
CA LEU A 59 10.92 2.68 1.78
C LEU A 59 10.06 3.16 2.95
N PHE A 60 8.92 2.52 3.14
CA PHE A 60 8.02 2.76 4.27
C PHE A 60 8.12 1.61 5.25
N VAL A 61 8.20 1.93 6.54
CA VAL A 61 8.22 0.95 7.63
C VAL A 61 6.95 1.16 8.46
N ASN A 62 6.03 0.21 8.36
CA ASN A 62 4.74 0.23 9.03
C ASN A 62 4.82 -0.66 10.27
N ASN A 63 4.72 -0.06 11.45
CA ASN A 63 4.48 -0.82 12.66
C ASN A 63 3.00 -1.18 12.71
N VAL A 64 2.70 -2.48 12.77
CA VAL A 64 1.35 -3.01 12.83
C VAL A 64 1.19 -3.66 14.19
N LYS A 65 0.12 -3.28 14.88
CA LYS A 65 -0.21 -3.81 16.20
C LYS A 65 -1.66 -4.26 16.21
N SER A 66 -1.88 -5.55 16.40
CA SER A 66 -3.22 -6.09 16.58
C SER A 66 -3.76 -5.72 17.97
N ALA A 67 -5.08 -5.68 18.12
CA ALA A 67 -5.80 -5.46 19.37
C ALA A 67 -5.43 -6.51 20.44
N THR A 68 -5.09 -7.74 20.02
CA THR A 68 -4.53 -8.76 20.94
C THR A 68 -3.06 -8.56 21.32
N GLY A 69 -2.45 -7.46 20.89
CA GLY A 69 -1.09 -7.07 21.27
C GLY A 69 0.02 -7.72 20.44
N LEU A 70 -0.31 -8.44 19.36
CA LEU A 70 0.69 -8.94 18.42
C LEU A 70 1.26 -7.75 17.65
N THR A 71 2.58 -7.67 17.56
CA THR A 71 3.27 -6.61 16.82
C THR A 71 4.06 -7.20 15.67
N THR A 72 3.93 -6.63 14.49
CA THR A 72 4.79 -6.94 13.34
C THR A 72 5.23 -5.65 12.67
N VAL A 73 6.27 -5.78 11.84
CA VAL A 73 6.76 -4.71 10.98
C VAL A 73 6.52 -5.15 9.55
N GLU A 74 5.72 -4.38 8.82
CA GLU A 74 5.63 -4.47 7.37
C GLU A 74 6.56 -3.41 6.77
N THR A 75 7.29 -3.78 5.73
CA THR A 75 8.02 -2.80 4.91
C THR A 75 7.50 -2.79 3.48
N ILE A 76 7.37 -1.59 2.93
CA ILE A 76 6.88 -1.39 1.56
C ILE A 76 7.88 -0.51 0.83
N LEU A 77 8.49 -1.05 -0.21
CA LEU A 77 9.33 -0.29 -1.14
C LEU A 77 8.47 0.17 -2.32
N ARG A 78 8.34 1.49 -2.50
CA ARG A 78 7.68 2.10 -3.65
C ARG A 78 8.72 2.68 -4.61
N LEU A 79 8.68 2.22 -5.84
CA LEU A 79 9.59 2.62 -6.91
C LEU A 79 8.79 3.37 -7.97
N PRO A 80 8.89 4.72 -8.04
CA PRO A 80 8.29 5.48 -9.11
C PRO A 80 8.95 5.11 -10.44
N LEU A 81 8.13 4.83 -11.45
CA LEU A 81 8.56 4.45 -12.79
C LEU A 81 8.04 5.44 -13.82
N SER A 82 8.83 5.62 -14.87
CA SER A 82 8.51 6.46 -16.02
C SER A 82 8.69 5.67 -17.30
N SER A 83 7.74 5.77 -18.23
CA SER A 83 7.85 5.13 -19.55
C SER A 83 8.58 6.00 -20.58
N ASP A 84 8.73 7.30 -20.32
CA ASP A 84 9.32 8.30 -21.23
C ASP A 84 10.58 8.96 -20.64
N GLY A 85 10.96 8.62 -19.40
CA GLY A 85 12.07 9.22 -18.65
C GLY A 85 11.76 10.61 -18.07
N LEU A 86 10.55 11.14 -18.27
CA LEU A 86 10.17 12.50 -17.88
C LEU A 86 8.98 12.51 -16.92
N THR A 87 7.97 11.68 -17.21
CA THR A 87 6.69 11.62 -16.52
C THR A 87 6.62 10.35 -15.69
N LEU A 88 6.43 10.49 -14.38
CA LEU A 88 6.07 9.37 -13.51
C LEU A 88 4.64 8.96 -13.80
N ASN A 89 4.44 7.73 -14.24
CA ASN A 89 3.12 7.22 -14.61
C ASN A 89 2.81 5.84 -14.03
N GLN A 90 3.79 5.23 -13.36
CA GLN A 90 3.69 3.88 -12.81
C GLN A 90 4.45 3.80 -11.49
N PHE A 91 4.11 2.80 -10.70
CA PHE A 91 4.87 2.40 -9.52
C PHE A 91 5.06 0.89 -9.56
N LEU A 92 6.27 0.44 -9.23
CA LEU A 92 6.49 -0.92 -8.75
C LEU A 92 6.51 -0.88 -7.22
N CYS A 93 5.75 -1.76 -6.59
CA CYS A 93 5.69 -1.87 -5.14
C CYS A 93 6.13 -3.27 -4.72
N VAL A 94 7.02 -3.33 -3.74
CA VAL A 94 7.47 -4.58 -3.12
C VAL A 94 7.03 -4.55 -1.66
N PHE A 95 6.26 -5.55 -1.26
CA PHE A 95 5.80 -5.74 0.10
C PHE A 95 6.64 -6.82 0.76
N ASP A 96 7.08 -6.54 1.98
CA ASP A 96 7.67 -7.51 2.88
C ASP A 96 6.90 -7.45 4.21
N PHE A 97 6.14 -8.50 4.49
CA PHE A 97 5.29 -8.61 5.68
C PHE A 97 6.03 -9.15 6.91
N GLY A 98 7.34 -9.41 6.79
CA GLY A 98 8.17 -9.95 7.87
C GLY A 98 7.79 -11.37 8.29
N GLU A 99 8.27 -11.78 9.46
CA GLU A 99 8.10 -13.16 9.99
C GLU A 99 6.73 -13.42 10.63
N HIS A 100 5.95 -12.36 10.90
CA HIS A 100 4.67 -12.45 11.60
C HIS A 100 3.49 -12.05 10.69
N PHE A 101 3.38 -12.73 9.54
CA PHE A 101 2.28 -12.55 8.58
C PHE A 101 0.90 -12.64 9.25
N ASP A 102 0.71 -13.60 10.16
CA ASP A 102 -0.54 -13.83 10.91
C ASP A 102 -0.93 -12.62 11.79
N ALA A 103 0.04 -11.85 12.28
CA ALA A 103 -0.25 -10.64 13.07
C ALA A 103 -0.84 -9.52 12.20
N PHE A 104 -0.42 -9.44 10.94
CA PHE A 104 -0.98 -8.49 9.98
C PHE A 104 -2.36 -8.93 9.51
N GLU A 105 -2.55 -10.21 9.24
CA GLU A 105 -3.87 -10.76 8.90
C GLU A 105 -4.88 -10.46 10.00
N LYS A 106 -4.50 -10.70 11.25
CA LYS A 106 -5.35 -10.39 12.40
C LYS A 106 -5.66 -8.89 12.55
N TYR A 107 -4.67 -8.04 12.33
CA TYR A 107 -4.88 -6.59 12.33
C TYR A 107 -5.92 -6.17 11.28
N LEU A 108 -5.84 -6.72 10.07
CA LEU A 108 -6.83 -6.45 9.01
C LEU A 108 -8.23 -6.97 9.34
N GLU A 109 -8.35 -8.06 10.09
CA GLU A 109 -9.64 -8.56 10.57
C GLU A 109 -10.24 -7.64 11.63
N GLU A 110 -9.43 -7.18 12.58
CA GLU A 110 -9.87 -6.33 13.70
C GLU A 110 -10.30 -4.92 13.25
N GLU A 111 -9.73 -4.39 12.17
CA GLU A 111 -10.06 -3.06 11.62
C GLU A 111 -11.30 -3.09 10.69
N LYS A 112 -11.93 -4.25 10.47
CA LYS A 112 -13.18 -4.38 9.68
C LYS A 112 -14.46 -4.22 10.51
N ASP A 113 -14.37 -4.25 11.84
CA ASP A 113 -15.49 -4.15 12.79
C ASP A 113 -15.71 -2.71 13.30
#